data_AF-A0A803PL15-F1
#
_entry.id   AF-A0A803PL15-F1
#
_cell.length_a   1.000
_cell.length_b   1.000
_cell.length_c   1.000
_cell.angle_alpha   90.00
_cell.angle_beta   90.00
_cell.angle_gamma   90.00
#
_symmetry.space_group_name_H-M   'P 1'
#
loop_
_entity.id
_entity.type
_entity.pdbx_description
1 polymer ?
#
loop_
_entity_poly.entity_id
_entity_poly.type
_entity_poly.pdbx_seq_one_letter_code
_entity_poly.pdbx_strand_id
1 'polypeptide(L)'
;MAEMADSRSNRAAVQATNDDASASKLSCVKKGYMKDDYIHLFVRRPVRRSPIINRGYFARWAALRQLLFQFLDTESYGDEKVQTKKQILSLGAGFDTTFFQLQDEGKAPHLYVEVDFKEVTSKKAALIESCSQLRNKINPSASISQEKGEVVSDNYKLLPVDLRDVNKLDDIIVLADMDPRFK
;
A
#
# COMPACT_ATOMS: atom_id res chain seq x y z
N MET A 1 20.55 21.23 16.58
CA MET A 1 21.42 20.26 15.87
C MET A 1 21.07 18.80 16.17
N ALA A 2 20.77 18.43 17.43
CA ALA A 2 20.36 17.07 17.80
C ALA A 2 19.04 16.59 17.14
N GLU A 3 17.98 17.41 17.09
CA GLU A 3 16.71 17.06 16.41
C GLU A 3 16.85 16.85 14.90
N MET A 4 17.72 17.61 14.23
CA MET A 4 17.98 17.44 12.79
C MET A 4 18.78 16.17 12.49
N ALA A 5 19.65 15.74 13.40
CA ALA A 5 20.40 14.49 13.27
C ALA A 5 19.50 13.27 13.56
N ASP A 6 18.66 13.36 14.59
CA ASP A 6 17.72 12.32 14.98
C ASP A 6 16.61 12.11 13.92
N SER A 7 16.09 13.20 13.35
CA SER A 7 15.12 13.12 12.25
C SER A 7 15.72 12.56 10.95
N ARG A 8 17.01 12.78 10.66
CA ARG A 8 17.69 12.15 9.51
C ARG A 8 17.97 10.66 9.74
N SER A 9 18.39 10.29 10.96
CA SER A 9 18.61 8.91 11.36
C SER A 9 17.32 8.08 11.27
N ASN A 10 16.21 8.62 11.77
CA ASN A 10 14.90 7.97 11.72
C ASN A 10 14.38 7.77 10.29
N ARG A 11 14.59 8.74 9.38
CA ARG A 11 14.21 8.58 7.95
C ARG A 11 14.98 7.47 7.26
N ALA A 12 16.28 7.36 7.52
CA ALA A 12 17.11 6.29 6.97
C ALA A 12 16.65 4.92 7.47
N ALA A 13 16.28 4.82 8.76
CA ALA A 13 15.74 3.60 9.36
C ALA A 13 14.38 3.19 8.76
N VAL A 14 13.49 4.15 8.53
CA VAL A 14 12.19 3.92 7.86
C VAL A 14 12.41 3.34 6.46
N GLN A 15 13.26 3.97 5.65
CA GLN A 15 13.56 3.49 4.30
C GLN A 15 14.20 2.10 4.32
N ALA A 16 15.15 1.86 5.22
CA ALA A 16 15.80 0.56 5.34
C ALA A 16 14.81 -0.56 5.69
N THR A 17 13.87 -0.29 6.59
CA THR A 17 12.84 -1.27 6.99
C THR A 17 11.89 -1.57 5.83
N ASN A 18 11.48 -0.56 5.07
CA ASN A 18 10.67 -0.74 3.87
C ASN A 18 11.39 -1.56 2.78
N ASP A 19 12.66 -1.26 2.53
CA ASP A 19 13.46 -1.95 1.51
C ASP A 19 13.73 -3.41 1.92
N ASP A 20 14.00 -3.67 3.21
CA ASP A 20 14.20 -5.03 3.74
C ASP A 20 12.93 -5.88 3.63
N ALA A 21 11.77 -5.29 3.96
CA ALA A 21 10.47 -5.94 3.83
C ALA A 21 10.15 -6.28 2.37
N SER A 22 10.37 -5.33 1.46
CA SER A 22 10.14 -5.52 0.02
C SER A 22 11.04 -6.61 -0.56
N ALA A 23 12.33 -6.63 -0.18
CA ALA A 23 13.25 -7.68 -0.59
C ALA A 23 12.86 -9.06 -0.03
N SER A 24 12.35 -9.12 1.21
CA SER A 24 11.86 -10.35 1.83
C SER A 24 10.59 -10.88 1.16
N LYS A 25 9.65 -10.00 0.78
CA LYS A 25 8.49 -10.36 -0.05
C LYS A 25 8.94 -10.91 -1.40
N LEU A 26 9.85 -10.24 -2.10
CA LEU A 26 10.37 -10.75 -3.39
C LEU A 26 11.07 -12.12 -3.26
N SER A 27 11.80 -12.36 -2.16
CA SER A 27 12.37 -13.69 -1.86
C SER A 27 11.29 -14.77 -1.78
N CYS A 28 10.16 -14.50 -1.13
CA CYS A 28 9.04 -15.43 -1.04
C CYS A 28 8.43 -15.74 -2.40
N VAL A 29 8.21 -14.70 -3.22
CA VAL A 29 7.67 -14.83 -4.59
C VAL A 29 8.59 -15.69 -5.45
N LYS A 30 9.90 -15.38 -5.47
CA LYS A 30 10.88 -16.16 -6.25
C LYS A 30 11.02 -17.62 -5.79
N LYS A 31 10.56 -17.94 -4.58
CA LYS A 31 10.54 -19.31 -4.04
C LYS A 31 9.17 -19.99 -4.15
N GLY A 32 8.19 -19.34 -4.79
CA GLY A 32 6.86 -19.90 -5.03
C GLY A 32 5.97 -19.95 -3.79
N TYR A 33 6.31 -19.23 -2.72
CA TYR A 33 5.47 -19.18 -1.51
C TYR A 33 4.20 -18.36 -1.73
N MET A 34 4.28 -17.27 -2.50
CA MET A 34 3.14 -16.40 -2.78
C MET A 34 3.23 -15.85 -4.20
N LYS A 35 2.09 -15.48 -4.77
CA LYS A 35 1.99 -14.82 -6.07
C LYS A 35 1.90 -13.31 -5.86
N ASP A 36 2.81 -12.58 -6.48
CA ASP A 36 2.81 -11.12 -6.53
C ASP A 36 3.63 -10.69 -7.75
N ASP A 37 2.93 -10.24 -8.78
CA ASP A 37 3.52 -9.88 -10.07
C ASP A 37 4.12 -8.46 -10.05
N TYR A 38 4.04 -7.72 -8.93
CA TYR A 38 4.39 -6.30 -8.86
C TYR A 38 5.60 -6.01 -7.96
N ILE A 39 5.82 -6.78 -6.89
CA ILE A 39 6.84 -6.45 -5.87
C ILE A 39 8.26 -6.34 -6.44
N HIS A 40 8.53 -7.05 -7.54
CA HIS A 40 9.82 -6.99 -8.22
C HIS A 40 10.14 -5.60 -8.80
N LEU A 41 9.13 -4.79 -9.10
CA LEU A 41 9.27 -3.41 -9.60
C LEU A 41 9.77 -2.44 -8.52
N PHE A 42 9.57 -2.79 -7.24
CA PHE A 42 9.92 -1.97 -6.09
C PHE A 42 11.27 -2.37 -5.45
N VAL A 43 11.87 -3.48 -5.89
CA VAL A 43 13.11 -4.01 -5.30
C VAL A 43 14.28 -3.85 -6.26
N ARG A 44 15.20 -2.94 -5.92
CA ARG A 44 16.42 -2.71 -6.73
C ARG A 44 17.39 -3.90 -6.70
N ARG A 45 17.55 -4.53 -5.54
CA ARG A 45 18.50 -5.64 -5.34
C ARG A 45 17.78 -6.82 -4.67
N PRO A 46 17.43 -7.87 -5.43
CA PRO A 46 16.83 -9.06 -4.85
C PRO A 46 17.78 -9.72 -3.84
N VAL A 47 17.25 -10.08 -2.67
CA VAL A 47 17.98 -10.79 -1.62
C VAL A 47 17.33 -12.14 -1.39
N ARG A 48 18.13 -13.21 -1.25
CA ARG A 48 17.61 -14.52 -0.84
C ARG A 48 17.48 -14.56 0.68
N ARG A 49 16.30 -14.91 1.19
CA ARG A 49 16.08 -15.16 2.62
C ARG A 49 16.11 -16.65 2.96
N SER A 50 16.35 -16.95 4.24
CA SER A 50 16.30 -18.32 4.75
C SER A 50 14.87 -18.88 4.66
N PRO A 51 14.69 -20.22 4.63
CA PRO A 51 13.37 -20.83 4.56
C PRO A 51 12.42 -20.39 5.69
N ILE A 52 12.92 -20.22 6.92
CA ILE A 52 12.09 -19.80 8.06
C ILE A 52 11.57 -18.37 7.90
N ILE A 53 12.39 -17.46 7.34
CA ILE A 53 11.96 -16.09 7.04
C ILE A 53 10.91 -16.10 5.94
N ASN A 54 11.10 -16.88 4.86
CA ASN A 54 10.11 -16.97 3.79
C ASN A 54 8.77 -17.52 4.30
N ARG A 55 8.79 -18.53 5.19
CA ARG A 55 7.58 -19.06 5.83
C ARG A 55 6.86 -18.01 6.68
N GLY A 56 7.60 -17.21 7.45
CA GLY A 56 7.03 -16.13 8.25
C GLY A 56 6.34 -15.07 7.38
N TYR A 57 6.99 -14.62 6.31
CA TYR A 57 6.41 -13.66 5.37
C TYR A 57 5.20 -14.24 4.62
N PHE A 58 5.25 -15.51 4.22
CA PHE A 58 4.10 -16.20 3.63
C PHE A 58 2.91 -16.25 4.59
N ALA A 59 3.13 -16.65 5.85
CA ALA A 59 2.05 -16.71 6.84
C ALA A 59 1.42 -15.33 7.07
N ARG A 60 2.24 -14.27 7.17
CA ARG A 60 1.75 -12.89 7.25
C ARG A 60 0.91 -12.50 6.04
N TRP A 61 1.40 -12.78 4.83
CA TRP A 61 0.69 -12.48 3.59
C TRP A 61 -0.64 -13.25 3.52
N ALA A 62 -0.62 -14.57 3.74
CA ALA A 62 -1.80 -15.42 3.66
C ALA A 62 -2.89 -15.01 4.65
N ALA A 63 -2.52 -14.71 5.90
CA ALA A 63 -3.47 -14.26 6.92
C ALA A 63 -4.12 -12.93 6.55
N LEU A 64 -3.33 -11.92 6.13
CA LEU A 64 -3.87 -10.63 5.70
C LEU A 64 -4.75 -10.76 4.46
N ARG A 65 -4.35 -11.58 3.49
CA ARG A 65 -5.14 -11.84 2.28
C ARG A 65 -6.47 -12.49 2.59
N GLN A 66 -6.50 -13.46 3.51
CA GLN A 66 -7.74 -14.09 3.94
C GLN A 66 -8.70 -13.09 4.58
N LEU A 67 -8.20 -12.25 5.50
CA LEU A 67 -9.02 -11.23 6.16
C LEU A 67 -9.53 -10.17 5.18
N LEU A 68 -8.69 -9.75 4.24
CA LEU A 68 -9.07 -8.81 3.17
C LEU A 68 -10.20 -9.38 2.31
N PHE A 69 -10.07 -10.62 1.86
CA PHE A 69 -11.12 -11.26 1.06
C PHE A 69 -12.42 -11.44 1.84
N GLN A 70 -12.35 -11.87 3.10
CA GLN A 70 -13.53 -11.96 3.95
C GLN A 70 -14.24 -10.60 4.07
N PHE A 71 -13.50 -9.51 4.28
CA PHE A 71 -14.06 -8.15 4.33
C PHE A 71 -14.69 -7.70 3.01
N LEU A 72 -14.01 -7.98 1.88
CA LEU A 72 -14.45 -7.59 0.54
C LEU A 72 -15.67 -8.40 0.08
N ASP A 73 -15.74 -9.67 0.46
CA ASP A 73 -16.81 -10.60 0.08
C ASP A 73 -18.04 -10.49 1.03
N THR A 74 -17.98 -9.68 2.10
CA THR A 74 -19.15 -9.46 2.98
C THR A 74 -20.28 -8.75 2.24
N GLU A 75 -21.40 -9.46 2.06
CA GLU A 75 -22.64 -8.91 1.50
C GLU A 75 -23.28 -7.85 2.41
N SER A 76 -24.06 -6.94 1.81
CA SER A 76 -24.87 -5.99 2.57
C SER A 76 -25.98 -6.73 3.31
N TYR A 77 -26.03 -6.63 4.65
CA TYR A 77 -27.18 -7.11 5.42
C TYR A 77 -28.34 -6.10 5.26
N GLY A 78 -29.31 -6.39 4.40
CA GLY A 78 -30.54 -5.59 4.26
C GLY A 78 -31.34 -5.90 2.98
N ASP A 79 -32.64 -5.58 3.01
CA ASP A 79 -33.60 -5.78 1.89
C ASP A 79 -33.32 -4.92 0.65
N GLU A 80 -32.34 -4.00 0.72
CA GLU A 80 -31.94 -3.18 -0.41
C GLU A 80 -30.67 -3.75 -1.06
N LYS A 81 -30.74 -4.06 -2.36
CA LYS A 81 -29.63 -4.48 -3.24
C LYS A 81 -28.57 -3.37 -3.45
N VAL A 82 -28.28 -2.55 -2.44
CA VAL A 82 -27.22 -1.55 -2.49
C VAL A 82 -25.92 -2.27 -2.14
N GLN A 83 -25.07 -2.46 -3.14
CA GLN A 83 -23.72 -2.99 -2.94
C GLN A 83 -22.94 -2.02 -2.03
N THR A 84 -22.58 -2.48 -0.82
CA THR A 84 -21.84 -1.64 0.13
C THR A 84 -20.47 -1.29 -0.47
N LYS A 85 -20.20 0.01 -0.62
CA LYS A 85 -18.90 0.51 -1.08
C LYS A 85 -17.83 0.25 -0.02
N LYS A 86 -16.96 -0.72 -0.27
CA LYS A 86 -15.85 -1.07 0.64
C LYS A 86 -14.70 -0.09 0.47
N GLN A 87 -14.11 0.34 1.58
CA GLN A 87 -12.95 1.26 1.60
C GLN A 87 -11.85 0.62 2.44
N ILE A 88 -10.60 0.72 1.98
CA ILE A 88 -9.43 0.19 2.69
C ILE A 88 -8.45 1.34 2.91
N LEU A 89 -7.98 1.50 4.16
CA LEU A 89 -6.89 2.39 4.53
C LEU A 89 -5.70 1.56 5.03
N SER A 90 -4.61 1.56 4.27
CA SER A 90 -3.36 0.89 4.61
C SER A 90 -2.38 1.88 5.25
N LEU A 91 -2.16 1.73 6.55
CA LEU A 91 -1.26 2.56 7.35
C LEU A 91 0.17 2.00 7.32
N GLY A 92 1.15 2.84 6.95
CA GLY A 92 2.53 2.41 6.78
C GLY A 92 2.65 1.41 5.63
N ALA A 93 2.02 1.75 4.50
CA ALA A 93 1.87 0.84 3.37
C ALA A 93 3.20 0.43 2.75
N GLY A 94 4.25 1.25 2.86
CA GLY A 94 5.51 0.99 2.18
C GLY A 94 5.33 0.78 0.68
N PHE A 95 6.11 -0.15 0.13
CA PHE A 95 5.93 -0.67 -1.22
C PHE A 95 4.98 -1.88 -1.29
N ASP A 96 3.92 -1.89 -0.47
CA ASP A 96 2.87 -2.89 -0.63
C ASP A 96 2.21 -2.81 -2.02
N THR A 97 1.80 -3.97 -2.52
CA THR A 97 1.32 -4.17 -3.89
C THR A 97 -0.10 -4.72 -3.91
N THR A 98 -0.77 -4.79 -2.75
CA THR A 98 -2.08 -5.42 -2.60
C THR A 98 -3.12 -4.78 -3.51
N PHE A 99 -3.16 -3.45 -3.64
CA PHE A 99 -4.08 -2.79 -4.55
C PHE A 99 -3.95 -3.30 -6.00
N PHE A 100 -2.72 -3.37 -6.52
CA PHE A 100 -2.46 -3.83 -7.88
C PHE A 100 -2.86 -5.30 -8.07
N GLN A 101 -2.60 -6.15 -7.07
CA GLN A 101 -3.05 -7.55 -7.07
C GLN A 101 -4.58 -7.65 -7.08
N LEU A 102 -5.27 -6.88 -6.22
CA LEU A 102 -6.73 -6.88 -6.16
C LEU A 102 -7.37 -6.36 -7.45
N GLN A 103 -6.73 -5.42 -8.15
CA GLN A 103 -7.17 -4.98 -9.48
C GLN A 103 -7.13 -6.11 -10.50
N ASP A 104 -6.05 -6.90 -10.54
CA ASP A 104 -5.95 -8.06 -11.45
C ASP A 104 -6.94 -9.17 -11.12
N GLU A 105 -7.25 -9.33 -9.84
CA GLU A 105 -8.18 -10.33 -9.34
C GLU A 105 -9.66 -9.90 -9.49
N GLY A 106 -9.92 -8.67 -9.94
CA GLY A 106 -11.28 -8.12 -10.03
C GLY A 106 -11.94 -7.90 -8.67
N LYS A 107 -11.14 -7.76 -7.60
CA LYS A 107 -11.56 -7.60 -6.21
C LYS A 107 -11.15 -6.27 -5.59
N ALA A 108 -10.75 -5.27 -6.40
CA ALA A 108 -10.39 -3.96 -5.88
C ALA A 108 -11.59 -3.32 -5.15
N PRO A 109 -11.38 -2.71 -3.96
CA PRO A 109 -12.43 -2.00 -3.25
C PRO A 109 -12.89 -0.76 -4.02
N HIS A 110 -13.96 -0.12 -3.54
CA HIS A 110 -14.40 1.17 -4.07
C HIS A 110 -13.29 2.23 -3.94
N LEU A 111 -12.58 2.22 -2.81
CA LEU A 111 -11.47 3.13 -2.54
C LEU A 111 -10.37 2.40 -1.75
N TYR A 112 -9.13 2.51 -2.23
CA TYR A 112 -7.93 2.02 -1.54
C TYR A 112 -6.99 3.19 -1.26
N VAL A 113 -6.76 3.48 0.01
CA VAL A 113 -5.90 4.57 0.47
C VAL A 113 -4.65 3.99 1.12
N GLU A 114 -3.49 4.46 0.69
CA GLU A 114 -2.20 4.14 1.29
C GLU A 114 -1.58 5.39 1.88
N VAL A 115 -1.06 5.26 3.10
CA VAL A 115 -0.35 6.35 3.77
C VAL A 115 0.99 5.86 4.30
N ASP A 116 2.00 6.69 4.13
CA ASP A 116 3.36 6.46 4.64
C ASP A 116 4.11 7.79 4.73
N PHE A 117 5.34 7.76 5.24
CA PHE A 117 6.23 8.91 5.21
C PHE A 117 6.48 9.38 3.77
N LYS A 118 6.60 10.70 3.59
CA LYS A 118 6.80 11.35 2.29
C LYS A 118 7.96 10.73 1.50
N GLU A 119 9.06 10.37 2.17
CA GLU A 119 10.22 9.77 1.51
C GLU A 119 9.93 8.39 0.89
N VAL A 120 8.95 7.66 1.41
CA VAL A 120 8.49 6.38 0.90
C VAL A 120 7.46 6.60 -0.21
N THR A 121 6.48 7.46 0.02
CA THR A 121 5.41 7.73 -0.96
C THR A 121 5.95 8.41 -2.21
N SER A 122 6.90 9.35 -2.11
CA SER A 122 7.56 9.95 -3.28
C SER A 122 8.26 8.92 -4.17
N LYS A 123 8.94 7.92 -3.58
CA LYS A 123 9.57 6.84 -4.35
C LYS A 123 8.52 5.95 -5.02
N LYS A 124 7.43 5.63 -4.31
CA LYS A 124 6.33 4.82 -4.84
C LYS A 124 5.60 5.54 -5.98
N ALA A 125 5.29 6.84 -5.81
CA ALA A 125 4.69 7.68 -6.84
C ALA A 125 5.57 7.75 -8.10
N ALA A 126 6.88 7.94 -7.96
CA ALA A 126 7.81 7.94 -9.10
C ALA A 126 7.83 6.60 -9.86
N LEU A 127 7.78 5.47 -9.14
CA LEU A 127 7.68 4.15 -9.77
C LEU A 127 6.33 3.94 -10.46
N ILE A 128 5.23 4.37 -9.83
CA ILE A 128 3.89 4.31 -10.42
C ILE A 128 3.82 5.13 -11.71
N GLU A 129 4.42 6.31 -11.74
CA GLU A 129 4.42 7.19 -12.92
C GLU A 129 5.26 6.61 -14.07
N SER A 130 6.45 6.11 -13.76
CA SER A 130 7.42 5.66 -14.78
C SER A 130 7.22 4.22 -15.25
N CYS A 131 6.57 3.36 -14.47
CA CYS A 131 6.35 1.97 -14.82
C CYS A 131 4.95 1.74 -15.38
N SER A 132 4.85 1.40 -16.67
CA SER A 132 3.57 1.15 -17.34
C SER A 132 2.75 0.04 -16.67
N GLN A 133 3.38 -1.00 -16.11
CA GLN A 133 2.69 -2.08 -15.39
C GLN A 133 1.91 -1.56 -14.18
N LEU A 134 2.42 -0.54 -13.48
CA LEU A 134 1.75 0.11 -12.36
C LEU A 134 0.79 1.20 -12.83
N ARG A 135 1.24 2.06 -13.76
CA ARG A 135 0.46 3.19 -14.28
C ARG A 135 -0.87 2.75 -14.88
N ASN A 136 -0.88 1.62 -15.59
CA ASN A 136 -2.05 1.07 -16.26
C ASN A 136 -3.09 0.49 -15.29
N LYS A 137 -2.75 0.30 -14.01
CA LYS A 137 -3.68 -0.20 -12.97
C LYS A 137 -4.41 0.91 -12.25
N ILE A 138 -4.01 2.15 -12.49
CA ILE A 138 -4.61 3.36 -11.91
C ILE A 138 -5.34 4.10 -13.03
N ASN A 139 -6.43 4.79 -12.69
CA ASN A 139 -7.21 5.57 -13.66
C ASN A 139 -6.28 6.48 -14.51
N PRO A 140 -6.43 6.53 -15.86
CA PRO A 140 -5.73 7.49 -16.69
C PRO A 140 -5.84 8.95 -16.22
N SER A 141 -6.97 9.35 -15.60
CA SER A 141 -7.18 10.69 -15.05
C SER A 141 -6.43 10.98 -13.75
N ALA A 142 -5.71 9.99 -13.20
CA ALA A 142 -5.02 10.15 -11.92
C ALA A 142 -3.99 11.28 -11.95
N SER A 143 -4.02 12.11 -10.91
CA SER A 143 -3.00 13.10 -10.63
C SER A 143 -1.85 12.46 -9.88
N ILE A 144 -0.63 12.58 -10.40
CA ILE A 144 0.58 12.05 -9.76
C ILE A 144 1.54 13.22 -9.50
N SER A 145 2.01 13.34 -8.27
CA SER A 145 3.02 14.33 -7.89
C SER A 145 4.14 13.65 -7.11
N GLN A 146 5.28 13.44 -7.76
CA GLN A 146 6.47 12.90 -7.09
C GLN A 146 6.98 13.84 -5.98
N GLU A 147 6.93 15.15 -6.24
CA GLU A 147 7.40 16.20 -5.32
C GLU A 147 6.59 16.21 -4.03
N LYS A 148 5.25 16.07 -4.14
CA LYS A 148 4.38 15.94 -2.98
C LYS A 148 4.43 14.54 -2.38
N GLY A 149 4.69 13.52 -3.20
CA GLY A 149 4.60 12.11 -2.81
C GLY A 149 3.17 11.61 -2.83
N GLU A 150 2.39 12.09 -3.80
CA GLU A 150 0.96 11.86 -3.92
C GLU A 150 0.61 11.15 -5.22
N VAL A 151 -0.34 10.22 -5.14
CA VAL A 151 -1.10 9.71 -6.28
C VAL A 151 -2.56 9.81 -5.92
N VAL A 152 -3.36 10.50 -6.74
CA VAL A 152 -4.79 10.69 -6.47
C VAL A 152 -5.58 10.27 -7.69
N SER A 153 -6.40 9.23 -7.51
CA SER A 153 -7.38 8.74 -8.47
C SER A 153 -8.69 8.42 -7.75
N ASP A 154 -9.72 8.08 -8.51
CA ASP A 154 -11.04 7.78 -7.95
C ASP A 154 -11.03 6.56 -7.02
N ASN A 155 -10.25 5.53 -7.34
CA ASN A 155 -10.25 4.25 -6.62
C ASN A 155 -8.93 3.94 -5.87
N TYR A 156 -7.87 4.72 -6.09
CA TYR A 156 -6.59 4.59 -5.40
C TYR A 156 -5.99 5.94 -5.03
N LYS A 157 -5.59 6.08 -3.76
CA LYS A 157 -4.93 7.28 -3.24
C LYS A 157 -3.69 6.90 -2.46
N LEU A 158 -2.56 7.53 -2.75
CA LEU A 158 -1.30 7.44 -2.01
C LEU A 158 -1.02 8.82 -1.43
N LEU A 159 -0.93 8.92 -0.10
CA LEU A 159 -0.80 10.21 0.59
C LEU A 159 0.38 10.21 1.58
N PRO A 160 1.21 11.28 1.59
CA PRO A 160 2.34 11.42 2.52
C PRO A 160 1.84 11.86 3.90
N VAL A 161 1.86 10.97 4.90
CA VAL A 161 1.45 11.30 6.28
C VAL A 161 2.40 10.69 7.32
N ASP A 162 2.78 11.52 8.29
CA ASP A 162 3.44 11.06 9.51
C ASP A 162 2.40 10.54 10.49
N LEU A 163 2.30 9.22 10.63
CA LEU A 163 1.32 8.56 11.50
C LEU A 163 1.45 8.89 13.00
N ARG A 164 2.53 9.56 13.40
CA ARG A 164 2.71 10.04 14.78
C ARG A 164 1.94 11.34 15.04
N ASP A 165 1.54 12.05 13.99
CA ASP A 165 0.73 13.25 14.05
C ASP A 165 -0.75 12.87 13.86
N VAL A 166 -1.38 12.45 14.96
CA VAL A 166 -2.77 11.92 14.95
C VAL A 166 -3.77 12.95 14.44
N ASN A 167 -3.53 14.25 14.65
CA ASN A 167 -4.43 15.30 14.15
C ASN A 167 -4.47 15.31 12.61
N LYS A 168 -3.33 15.05 11.95
CA LYS A 168 -3.28 14.92 10.49
C LYS A 168 -3.91 13.64 9.97
N LEU A 169 -4.14 12.63 10.83
CA LEU A 169 -4.81 11.39 10.43
C LEU A 169 -6.32 11.60 10.26
N ASP A 170 -6.93 12.45 11.08
CA ASP A 170 -8.34 12.83 10.88
C ASP A 170 -8.53 13.59 9.56
N ASP A 171 -7.55 14.41 9.19
CA ASP A 171 -7.52 15.09 7.89
C ASP A 171 -7.44 14.09 6.72
N ILE A 172 -6.87 12.88 6.89
CA ILE A 172 -6.83 11.87 5.82
C ILE A 172 -8.23 11.45 5.41
N ILE A 173 -9.17 11.29 6.34
CA ILE A 173 -10.54 10.88 5.99
C ILE A 173 -11.14 11.90 5.01
N VAL A 174 -10.91 13.18 5.27
CA VAL A 174 -11.39 14.29 4.42
C VAL A 174 -10.58 14.36 3.12
N LEU A 175 -9.25 14.36 3.20
CA LEU A 175 -8.33 14.47 2.05
C LEU A 175 -8.49 13.29 1.08
N ALA A 176 -8.71 12.10 1.61
CA ALA A 176 -8.91 10.88 0.85
C ALA A 176 -10.37 10.68 0.43
N ASP A 177 -11.28 11.63 0.71
CA ASP A 177 -12.71 11.54 0.40
C ASP A 177 -13.30 10.20 0.87
N MET A 178 -12.90 9.77 2.06
CA MET A 178 -13.37 8.52 2.65
C MET A 178 -14.73 8.75 3.28
N ASP A 179 -15.71 7.92 2.93
CA ASP A 179 -17.06 8.02 3.49
C ASP A 179 -17.10 7.47 4.92
N PRO A 180 -17.35 8.29 5.97
CA PRO A 180 -17.37 7.83 7.35
C PRO A 180 -18.72 7.24 7.77
N ARG A 181 -19.75 7.26 6.91
CA ARG A 181 -21.14 6.88 7.25
C ARG A 181 -21.35 5.37 7.39
N PHE A 182 -20.37 4.57 7.01
CA PHE A 182 -20.39 3.11 7.17
C PHE A 182 -19.51 2.72 8.37
N LYS A 183 -19.98 3.02 9.59
CA LYS A 183 -19.43 2.50 10.84
C LYS A 183 -20.24 1.32 11.34
#